data_AF-A0A9D6B4T3-F1
#
_entry.id   AF-A0A9D6B4T3-F1
#
_cell.length_a   1.000
_cell.length_b   1.000
_cell.length_c   1.000
_cell.angle_alpha   90.00
_cell.angle_beta   90.00
_cell.angle_gamma   90.00
#
_symmetry.space_group_name_H-M   'P 1'
#
loop_
_entity.id
_entity.type
_entity.pdbx_description
1 polymer ?
#
loop_
_entity_poly.entity_id
_entity_poly.type
_entity_poly.pdbx_seq_one_letter_code
_entity_poly.pdbx_strand_id
1 'polypeptide(L)'
;MSKFAYDLAEEYAPKAGGAAGGAAGAAIGSMIAPGPGTAIGTTVGAAIGSKLAHYAVKRIRSRHETGAKHVAVLHAREEEKRAMDAEAVRKALRQSS
;
A
#
# COMPACT_ATOMS: atom_id res chain seq x y z
N MET A 1 -10.17 0.65 -3.48
CA MET A 1 -10.14 0.00 -2.15
C MET A 1 -10.59 1.02 -1.12
N SER A 2 -11.57 0.72 -0.25
CA SER A 2 -12.05 1.68 0.76
C SER A 2 -11.03 1.85 1.89
N LYS A 3 -11.02 3.02 2.56
CA LYS A 3 -10.20 3.30 3.75
C LYS A 3 -10.31 2.20 4.81
N PHE A 4 -11.53 1.70 5.01
CA PHE A 4 -11.86 0.60 5.91
C PHE A 4 -11.05 -0.69 5.65
N ALA A 5 -10.81 -1.04 4.37
CA ALA A 5 -10.03 -2.23 4.04
C ALA A 5 -8.56 -2.11 4.47
N TYR A 6 -7.99 -0.91 4.42
CA TYR A 6 -6.61 -0.68 4.88
C TYR A 6 -6.50 -0.70 6.39
N ASP A 7 -7.47 -0.11 7.09
CA ASP A 7 -7.47 -0.08 8.56
C ASP A 7 -7.60 -1.50 9.11
N LEU A 8 -8.46 -2.32 8.49
CA LEU A 8 -8.55 -3.74 8.81
C LEU A 8 -7.24 -4.48 8.48
N ALA A 9 -6.64 -4.24 7.32
CA ALA A 9 -5.38 -4.87 6.97
C ALA A 9 -4.25 -4.48 7.94
N GLU A 10 -4.19 -3.24 8.41
CA GLU A 10 -3.16 -2.76 9.32
C GLU A 10 -3.28 -3.37 10.72
N GLU A 11 -4.50 -3.68 11.15
CA GLU A 11 -4.75 -4.38 12.42
C GLU A 11 -4.43 -5.88 12.34
N TYR A 12 -4.83 -6.55 11.25
CA TYR A 12 -4.79 -8.01 11.16
C TYR A 12 -3.53 -8.56 10.48
N ALA A 13 -2.93 -7.83 9.54
CA ALA A 13 -1.72 -8.28 8.84
C ALA A 13 -0.53 -8.53 9.78
N PRO A 14 -0.24 -7.70 10.81
CA PRO A 14 0.85 -7.99 11.73
C PRO A 14 0.61 -9.27 12.54
N LYS A 15 -0.64 -9.54 12.94
CA LYS A 15 -1.02 -10.76 13.67
C LYS A 15 -0.85 -11.99 12.79
N ALA A 16 -1.36 -11.93 11.55
CA ALA A 16 -1.25 -13.02 10.59
C ALA A 16 0.21 -13.27 10.17
N GLY A 17 0.97 -12.21 9.88
CA GLY A 17 2.38 -12.27 9.57
C GLY A 17 3.20 -12.82 10.73
N GLY A 18 2.89 -12.43 11.96
CA GLY A 18 3.53 -12.96 13.16
C GLY A 18 3.26 -14.45 13.37
N ALA A 19 2.01 -14.89 13.21
CA ALA A 19 1.68 -16.32 13.32
C ALA A 19 2.39 -17.15 12.24
N ALA A 20 2.33 -16.72 10.98
CA ALA A 20 2.98 -17.41 9.87
C ALA A 20 4.51 -17.43 10.01
N GLY A 21 5.10 -16.28 10.34
CA GLY A 21 6.54 -16.17 10.58
C GLY A 21 6.99 -17.00 11.77
N GLY A 22 6.21 -17.03 12.86
CA GLY A 22 6.50 -17.84 14.04
C GLY A 22 6.48 -19.33 13.74
N ALA A 23 5.47 -19.82 13.01
CA ALA A 23 5.39 -21.21 12.60
C ALA A 23 6.57 -21.61 11.68
N ALA A 24 6.88 -20.77 10.69
CA ALA A 24 8.02 -21.00 9.80
C ALA A 24 9.35 -21.02 10.56
N GLY A 25 9.56 -20.05 11.44
CA GLY A 25 10.74 -19.98 12.28
C GLY A 25 10.86 -21.17 13.24
N ALA A 26 9.74 -21.60 13.85
CA ALA A 26 9.70 -22.79 14.71
C ALA A 26 10.15 -24.04 13.94
N ALA A 27 9.65 -24.25 12.73
CA ALA A 27 10.00 -25.37 11.88
C ALA A 27 11.50 -25.37 11.55
N ILE A 28 12.01 -24.25 11.05
CA ILE A 28 13.43 -24.09 10.71
C ILE A 28 14.31 -24.31 11.95
N GLY A 29 13.95 -23.67 13.06
CA GLY A 29 14.71 -23.76 14.31
C GLY A 29 14.73 -25.17 14.89
N SER A 30 13.61 -25.91 14.78
CA SER A 30 13.53 -27.31 15.24
C SER A 30 14.45 -28.24 14.45
N MET A 31 14.67 -27.97 13.17
CA MET A 31 15.61 -28.73 12.34
C MET A 31 17.07 -28.49 12.72
N ILE A 32 17.38 -27.31 13.28
CA ILE A 32 18.74 -26.95 13.70
C ILE A 32 19.01 -27.46 15.11
N ALA A 33 18.13 -27.15 16.06
CA ALA A 33 18.25 -27.52 17.46
C ALA A 33 16.85 -27.72 18.09
N PRO A 34 16.37 -28.96 18.24
CA PRO A 34 15.06 -29.23 18.83
C PRO A 34 14.94 -28.63 20.24
N GLY A 35 13.86 -27.88 20.51
CA GLY A 35 13.65 -27.18 21.78
C GLY A 35 14.15 -25.73 21.72
N PRO A 36 15.44 -25.43 21.96
CA PRO A 36 15.94 -24.05 21.92
C PRO A 36 15.79 -23.40 20.54
N GLY A 37 16.07 -24.14 19.48
CA GLY A 37 15.90 -23.67 18.11
C GLY A 37 14.43 -23.42 17.78
N THR A 38 13.51 -24.28 18.24
CA THR A 38 12.06 -24.04 18.12
C THR A 38 11.67 -22.72 18.77
N ALA A 39 12.06 -22.50 20.02
CA ALA A 39 11.71 -21.29 20.77
C ALA A 39 12.28 -20.02 20.13
N ILE A 40 13.58 -20.01 19.82
CA ILE A 40 14.25 -18.88 19.16
C ILE A 40 13.62 -18.64 17.79
N GLY A 41 13.41 -19.70 17.03
CA GLY A 41 12.79 -19.66 15.72
C GLY A 41 11.38 -19.07 15.75
N THR A 42 10.53 -19.50 16.68
CA THR A 42 9.19 -18.93 16.86
C THR A 42 9.25 -17.44 17.14
N THR A 43 10.08 -17.01 18.10
CA THR A 43 10.15 -15.60 18.50
C THR A 43 10.69 -14.72 17.37
N VAL A 44 11.81 -15.12 16.77
CA VAL A 44 12.44 -14.35 15.68
C VAL A 44 11.55 -14.34 14.44
N GLY A 45 11.01 -15.50 14.07
CA GLY A 45 10.11 -15.63 12.94
C GLY A 45 8.84 -14.79 13.11
N ALA A 46 8.23 -14.79 14.29
CA ALA A 46 7.04 -13.99 14.56
C ALA A 46 7.32 -12.48 14.51
N ALA A 47 8.45 -12.05 15.07
CA ALA A 47 8.85 -10.65 15.01
C ALA A 47 9.09 -10.17 13.57
N ILE A 48 9.82 -10.96 12.77
CA ILE A 48 10.10 -10.65 11.37
C ILE A 48 8.80 -10.65 10.55
N GLY A 49 7.98 -11.69 10.68
CA GLY A 49 6.74 -11.84 9.92
C GLY A 49 5.74 -10.72 10.20
N SER A 50 5.57 -10.34 11.48
CA SER A 50 4.71 -9.23 11.88
C SER A 50 5.18 -7.90 11.27
N LYS A 51 6.49 -7.63 11.37
CA LYS A 51 7.10 -6.40 10.83
C LYS A 51 6.99 -6.33 9.29
N LEU A 52 7.21 -7.46 8.61
CA LEU A 52 7.12 -7.53 7.16
C LEU A 52 5.69 -7.32 6.66
N ALA A 53 4.71 -7.95 7.31
CA ALA A 53 3.31 -7.79 6.96
C ALA A 53 2.82 -6.36 7.19
N HIS A 54 3.19 -5.74 8.32
CA HIS A 54 2.92 -4.32 8.58
C HIS A 54 3.52 -3.41 7.49
N TYR A 55 4.77 -3.65 7.12
CA TYR A 55 5.44 -2.87 6.07
C TYR A 55 4.77 -3.04 4.70
N ALA A 56 4.33 -4.25 4.36
CA ALA A 56 3.62 -4.52 3.11
C ALA A 56 2.32 -3.72 3.01
N VAL A 57 1.48 -3.73 4.06
CA VAL A 57 0.23 -2.94 4.09
C VAL A 57 0.51 -1.45 3.95
N LYS A 58 1.48 -0.93 4.72
CA LYS A 58 1.88 0.48 4.65
C LYS A 58 2.33 0.87 3.25
N ARG A 59 3.10 0.01 2.59
CA ARG A 59 3.59 0.26 1.22
C ARG A 59 2.44 0.31 0.21
N ILE A 60 1.47 -0.60 0.31
CA ILE A 60 0.29 -0.62 -0.57
C ILE A 60 -0.54 0.66 -0.37
N ARG A 61 -0.80 1.07 0.88
CA ARG A 61 -1.51 2.33 1.18
C ARG A 61 -0.78 3.54 0.56
N SER A 62 0.53 3.64 0.75
CA SER A 62 1.32 4.76 0.22
C SER A 62 1.30 4.85 -1.32
N ARG A 63 1.32 3.71 -2.02
CA ARG A 63 1.24 3.64 -3.48
C ARG A 63 -0.12 4.09 -3.98
N HIS A 64 -1.19 3.68 -3.29
CA HIS A 64 -2.54 4.07 -3.63
C HIS A 64 -2.77 5.58 -3.44
N GLU A 65 -2.31 6.15 -2.33
CA GLU A 65 -2.40 7.59 -2.08
C GLU A 65 -1.61 8.42 -3.10
N THR A 66 -0.42 7.96 -3.47
CA THR A 66 0.42 8.65 -4.46
C THR A 66 -0.19 8.57 -5.87
N GLY A 67 -0.70 7.41 -6.26
CA GLY A 67 -1.41 7.23 -7.53
C GLY A 67 -2.67 8.09 -7.61
N ALA A 68 -3.46 8.15 -6.54
CA ALA A 68 -4.66 8.99 -6.47
C ALA A 68 -4.33 10.48 -6.64
N LYS A 69 -3.25 10.96 -6.01
CA LYS A 69 -2.77 12.34 -6.18
C LYS A 69 -2.35 12.61 -7.62
N HIS A 70 -1.64 11.68 -8.26
CA HIS A 70 -1.20 11.85 -9.64
C HIS A 70 -2.39 11.93 -10.61
N VAL A 71 -3.38 11.07 -10.45
CA VAL A 71 -4.60 11.07 -11.27
C VAL A 71 -5.38 12.37 -11.07
N ALA A 72 -5.49 12.87 -9.83
CA ALA A 72 -6.15 14.16 -9.56
C ALA A 72 -5.47 15.33 -10.27
N VAL A 73 -4.12 15.36 -10.31
CA VAL A 73 -3.36 16.40 -11.02
C VAL A 73 -3.59 16.33 -12.54
N LEU A 74 -3.68 15.12 -13.11
CA LEU A 74 -3.96 14.96 -14.54
C LEU A 74 -5.35 15.46 -14.90
N HIS A 75 -6.37 15.14 -14.10
CA HIS A 75 -7.73 15.65 -14.32
C HIS A 75 -7.79 17.18 -14.24
N ALA A 76 -7.15 17.79 -13.25
CA ALA A 76 -7.10 19.26 -13.15
C ALA A 76 -6.46 19.90 -14.40
N ARG A 77 -5.38 19.31 -14.92
CA ARG A 77 -4.75 19.78 -16.17
C ARG A 77 -5.63 19.59 -17.40
N GLU A 78 -6.38 18.49 -17.48
CA GLU A 78 -7.33 18.28 -18.57
C GLU A 78 -8.47 19.29 -18.54
N GLU A 79 -8.98 19.64 -17.35
CA GLU A 79 -10.01 20.67 -17.18
C GLU A 79 -9.50 22.05 -17.58
N GLU A 80 -8.30 22.44 -17.15
CA GLU A 80 -7.66 23.69 -17.58
C GLU A 80 -7.47 23.74 -19.10
N LYS A 81 -7.02 22.64 -19.71
CA LYS A 81 -6.83 22.57 -21.16
C LYS A 81 -8.16 22.71 -21.90
N ARG A 82 -9.21 22.01 -21.44
CA ARG A 82 -10.57 22.14 -22.00
C ARG A 82 -11.13 23.55 -21.86
N ALA A 83 -10.85 24.23 -20.74
CA ALA A 83 -11.25 25.61 -20.53
C ALA A 83 -10.53 26.57 -21.49
N MET A 84 -9.22 26.40 -21.68
CA MET A 84 -8.44 27.19 -22.65
C MET A 84 -8.92 26.96 -24.09
N ASP A 85 -9.18 25.71 -24.47
CA ASP A 85 -9.69 25.37 -25.80
C ASP A 85 -11.07 26.00 -26.04
N ALA A 86 -11.96 25.95 -25.04
CA ALA A 86 -13.28 26.58 -25.13
C ALA A 86 -13.21 28.12 -25.23
N GLU A 87 -12.26 28.74 -24.52
CA GLU A 87 -12.04 30.18 -24.59
C GLU A 87 -11.45 30.61 -25.94
N ALA A 88 -10.50 29.85 -26.48
CA ALA A 88 -9.92 30.10 -27.80
C ALA A 88 -11.00 30.08 -28.90
N VAL A 89 -11.92 29.10 -28.85
CA VAL A 89 -13.05 29.01 -29.78
C VAL A 89 -13.98 30.24 -29.67
N ARG A 90 -14.32 30.67 -28.44
CA ARG A 90 -15.15 31.87 -28.23
C ARG A 90 -14.49 33.13 -28.79
N LYS A 91 -13.18 33.27 -28.63
CA LYS A 91 -12.43 34.42 -29.14
C LYS A 91 -12.42 34.44 -30.67
N ALA A 92 -12.22 33.29 -31.32
CA ALA A 92 -12.25 33.16 -32.77
C ALA A 92 -13.63 33.54 -33.36
N LEU A 93 -14.72 33.15 -32.70
CA LEU A 93 -16.08 33.53 -33.10
C LEU A 93 -16.32 35.04 -32.99
N ARG A 94 -15.81 35.70 -31.93
CA ARG A 94 -15.91 37.16 -31.76
C ARG A 94 -15.12 37.96 -32.80
N GLN A 95 -14.02 37.42 -33.33
CA GLN A 95 -13.21 38.11 -34.34
C GLN A 95 -13.71 37.89 -35.78
N SER A 96 -14.66 36.96 -35.96
CA SER A 96 -15.29 36.66 -37.26
C SER A 96 -16.66 37.33 -37.45
N SER A 97 -17.12 38.12 -36.48
CA SER A 97 -18.29 39.03 -36.57
C SER A 97 -17.84 40.47 -36.61
#